data_AF-A0A8S1MU50-F1
#
_entry.id   AF-A0A8S1MU50-F1
#
_cell.length_a   1.000
_cell.length_b   1.000
_cell.length_c   1.000
_cell.angle_alpha   90.00
_cell.angle_beta   90.00
_cell.angle_gamma   90.00
#
_symmetry.space_group_name_H-M   'P 1'
#
loop_
_entity.id
_entity.type
_entity.pdbx_description
1 polymer ?
#
loop_
_entity_poly.entity_id
_entity_poly.type
_entity_poly.pdbx_seq_one_letter_code
_entity_poly.pdbx_strand_id
1 'polypeptide(L)'
;MSQKQQSSSNRVSYQENLKKIRLQSSMNYRSHNNLMKHNRFESETFIFQNNQLKGSRNSLDYEIQFQNNKNQLFERQLILNGTTDNNKTFITILKEQIKKLELDLLDKVKEIDQYKKMSLVTQYQELYVELQNYQKLVLLQNYEILDLKEQIRDQQQLSIEDLYQLQEKKIQNLLLQNHEFKTENAKFKTEKNYYFSQLESTQIELSIKEKEILKLTNQVKQLEQKLKNNLYMPMTRQQIFKESVENAHLQEQLKEQQKKFEDNLIIKQQEIDNLKQLIKNIEKEKCKMEQKQISLSEKTNSLIEIQKIEQKLNINQQEQSQSLVDQSSQQSQKQNTKKIDLTKKQIQEIDINMIDSNIIDKEQYAQTSSRKEKKIIRVNFYEVQQFGMEIRFKLLGREVSIQKVEDLFNKYEKSVKIHELLDMLLQEPFKIQSYEQRKLIARYLVEDNYEDYIVYDALRSNDTSIVLSIFKQLIGKYELFQKEEIFKIENELKQIFEKIQYSFNYAIQQLTIKKKYLKQGQCERVDYEQAIKYTEISLTPRQLEYIYFLNYTFYQDLSIIYYQNVMTYFNKSK
;
A
#
# COMPACT_ATOMS: atom_id res chain seq x y z
N MET A 1 29.18 32.04 35.11
CA MET A 1 30.19 31.22 35.82
C MET A 1 29.80 29.75 35.72
N SER A 2 30.76 28.87 35.42
CA SER A 2 30.70 27.40 35.46
C SER A 2 29.47 26.65 34.88
N GLN A 3 29.63 26.07 33.68
CA GLN A 3 29.35 24.65 33.36
C GLN A 3 29.53 24.39 31.84
N LYS A 4 30.76 24.09 31.40
CA LYS A 4 31.08 23.62 30.03
C LYS A 4 32.42 22.84 30.02
N GLN A 5 32.46 21.63 30.59
CA GLN A 5 33.66 20.79 30.53
C GLN A 5 33.46 19.29 30.90
N GLN A 6 32.49 18.58 30.31
CA GLN A 6 32.33 17.12 30.53
C GLN A 6 31.94 16.28 29.29
N SER A 7 32.10 16.78 28.06
CA SER A 7 31.65 16.06 26.84
C SER A 7 32.74 15.32 26.05
N SER A 8 34.02 15.44 26.40
CA SER A 8 35.14 14.84 25.65
C SER A 8 35.51 13.41 26.07
N SER A 9 35.21 12.99 27.31
CA SER A 9 35.66 11.69 27.85
C SER A 9 34.95 10.47 27.22
N ASN A 10 33.66 10.59 26.90
CA ASN A 10 32.84 9.42 26.52
C ASN A 10 33.09 8.94 25.08
N ARG A 11 33.66 9.77 24.19
CA ARG A 11 33.89 9.40 22.78
C ARG A 11 35.04 8.40 22.59
N VAL A 12 36.04 8.40 23.48
CA VAL A 12 37.19 7.48 23.40
C VAL A 12 36.77 6.05 23.76
N SER A 13 36.00 5.90 24.83
CA SER A 13 35.40 4.62 25.28
C SER A 13 34.59 3.91 24.18
N TYR A 14 33.79 4.67 23.41
CA TYR A 14 32.94 4.11 22.36
C TYR A 14 33.73 3.49 21.19
N GLN A 15 34.85 4.11 20.77
CA GLN A 15 35.68 3.59 19.70
C GLN A 15 36.50 2.35 20.12
N GLU A 16 36.92 2.25 21.38
CA GLU A 16 37.58 1.05 21.90
C GLU A 16 36.61 -0.14 22.00
N ASN A 17 35.37 0.10 22.42
CA ASN A 17 34.34 -0.95 22.45
C ASN A 17 33.98 -1.46 21.05
N LEU A 18 33.85 -0.57 20.04
CA LEU A 18 33.66 -0.97 18.65
C LEU A 18 34.82 -1.81 18.10
N LYS A 19 36.08 -1.52 18.49
CA LYS A 19 37.23 -2.36 18.15
C LYS A 19 37.16 -3.74 18.82
N LYS A 20 36.79 -3.82 20.11
CA LYS A 20 36.61 -5.10 20.81
C LYS A 20 35.52 -5.97 20.18
N ILE A 21 34.38 -5.37 19.80
CA ILE A 21 33.26 -6.07 19.15
C ILE A 21 33.67 -6.62 17.77
N ARG A 22 34.38 -5.83 16.94
CA ARG A 22 34.89 -6.31 15.63
C ARG A 22 35.91 -7.43 15.76
N LEU A 23 36.74 -7.42 16.81
CA LEU A 23 37.69 -8.51 17.08
C LEU A 23 36.94 -9.79 17.50
N GLN A 24 35.93 -9.69 18.38
CA GLN A 24 35.11 -10.83 18.79
C GLN A 24 34.29 -11.44 17.65
N SER A 25 33.69 -10.64 16.77
CA SER A 25 32.95 -11.18 15.61
C SER A 25 33.88 -11.90 14.62
N SER A 26 35.11 -11.41 14.42
CA SER A 26 36.11 -12.08 13.57
C SER A 26 36.62 -13.42 14.14
N MET A 27 36.69 -13.56 15.47
CA MET A 27 37.01 -14.82 16.15
C MET A 27 35.89 -15.85 15.97
N ASN A 28 34.63 -15.44 16.11
CA ASN A 28 33.48 -16.35 16.01
C ASN A 28 33.26 -16.90 14.60
N TYR A 29 33.53 -16.11 13.55
CA TYR A 29 33.49 -16.62 12.16
C TYR A 29 34.55 -17.71 11.88
N ARG A 30 35.69 -17.70 12.59
CA ARG A 30 36.70 -18.77 12.47
C ARG A 30 36.34 -20.04 13.25
N SER A 31 35.65 -19.93 14.39
CA SER A 31 35.22 -21.14 15.13
C SER A 31 34.09 -21.89 14.41
N HIS A 32 33.14 -21.17 13.80
CA HIS A 32 31.99 -21.79 13.14
C HIS A 32 32.39 -22.60 11.88
N ASN A 33 33.36 -22.09 11.10
CA ASN A 33 33.94 -22.82 9.97
C ASN A 33 34.79 -24.05 10.36
N ASN A 34 35.28 -24.11 11.61
CA ASN A 34 35.99 -25.29 12.11
C ASN A 34 35.02 -26.37 12.60
N LEU A 35 33.90 -26.01 13.25
CA LEU A 35 32.84 -26.98 13.60
C LEU A 35 32.25 -27.67 12.36
N MET A 36 31.94 -26.90 11.31
CA MET A 36 31.34 -27.45 10.08
C MET A 36 32.28 -28.41 9.32
N LYS A 37 33.59 -28.34 9.54
CA LYS A 37 34.55 -29.32 9.00
C LYS A 37 34.64 -30.59 9.86
N HIS A 38 34.46 -30.50 11.17
CA HIS A 38 34.52 -31.67 12.07
C HIS A 38 33.36 -32.65 11.82
N ASN A 39 32.13 -32.13 11.71
CA ASN A 39 30.93 -32.98 11.51
C ASN A 39 30.94 -33.77 10.18
N ARG A 40 31.64 -33.30 9.14
CA ARG A 40 31.78 -34.07 7.88
C ARG A 40 32.71 -35.27 8.03
N PHE A 41 33.83 -35.11 8.74
CA PHE A 41 34.76 -36.22 9.00
C PHE A 41 34.13 -37.31 9.87
N GLU A 42 33.34 -36.95 10.88
CA GLU A 42 32.63 -37.93 11.72
C GLU A 42 31.60 -38.72 10.92
N SER A 43 30.80 -38.05 10.07
CA SER A 43 29.85 -38.70 9.16
C SER A 43 30.51 -39.77 8.26
N GLU A 44 31.61 -39.43 7.60
CA GLU A 44 32.35 -40.37 6.74
C GLU A 44 32.97 -41.52 7.54
N THR A 45 33.44 -41.26 8.76
CA THR A 45 33.98 -42.28 9.68
C THR A 45 32.90 -43.26 10.12
N PHE A 46 31.71 -42.79 10.46
CA PHE A 46 30.58 -43.67 10.82
C PHE A 46 30.07 -44.50 9.63
N ILE A 47 30.05 -43.93 8.41
CA ILE A 47 29.71 -44.68 7.19
C ILE A 47 30.73 -45.80 6.95
N PHE A 48 32.03 -45.52 7.11
CA PHE A 48 33.09 -46.51 6.98
C PHE A 48 32.99 -47.63 8.03
N GLN A 49 32.78 -47.29 9.31
CA GLN A 49 32.58 -48.28 10.39
C GLN A 49 31.34 -49.15 10.16
N ASN A 50 30.22 -48.56 9.72
CA ASN A 50 28.99 -49.30 9.42
C ASN A 50 29.19 -50.27 8.23
N ASN A 51 29.96 -49.88 7.22
CA ASN A 51 30.34 -50.76 6.12
C ASN A 51 31.28 -51.90 6.57
N GLN A 52 32.23 -51.66 7.47
CA GLN A 52 33.03 -52.73 8.07
C GLN A 52 32.16 -53.71 8.89
N LEU A 53 31.25 -53.21 9.71
CA LEU A 53 30.33 -54.04 10.51
C LEU A 53 29.42 -54.91 9.62
N LYS A 54 28.94 -54.37 8.48
CA LYS A 54 28.23 -55.16 7.46
C LYS A 54 29.12 -56.24 6.84
N GLY A 55 30.39 -55.93 6.55
CA GLY A 55 31.37 -56.91 6.08
C GLY A 55 31.56 -58.07 7.06
N SER A 56 31.82 -57.76 8.33
CA SER A 56 31.98 -58.77 9.41
C SER A 56 30.71 -59.59 9.62
N ARG A 57 29.52 -58.97 9.56
CA ARG A 57 28.24 -59.67 9.63
C ARG A 57 28.08 -60.67 8.49
N ASN A 58 28.31 -60.25 7.25
CA ASN A 58 28.20 -61.14 6.08
C ASN A 58 29.20 -62.30 6.19
N SER A 59 30.42 -62.06 6.69
CA SER A 59 31.40 -63.12 6.95
C SER A 59 30.90 -64.13 7.99
N LEU A 60 30.27 -63.67 9.08
CA LEU A 60 29.67 -64.53 10.10
C LEU A 60 28.46 -65.32 9.56
N ASP A 61 27.63 -64.71 8.71
CA ASP A 61 26.49 -65.40 8.07
C ASP A 61 26.99 -66.54 7.15
N TYR A 62 28.11 -66.34 6.42
CA TYR A 62 28.77 -67.41 5.65
C TYR A 62 29.40 -68.50 6.54
N GLU A 63 30.07 -68.12 7.64
CA GLU A 63 30.62 -69.07 8.62
C GLU A 63 29.52 -69.97 9.20
N ILE A 64 28.38 -69.38 9.60
CA ILE A 64 27.21 -70.10 10.11
C ILE A 64 26.64 -71.07 9.06
N GLN A 65 26.48 -70.64 7.80
CA GLN A 65 26.06 -71.54 6.72
C GLN A 65 27.05 -72.70 6.51
N PHE A 66 28.35 -72.42 6.56
CA PHE A 66 29.39 -73.45 6.42
C PHE A 66 29.33 -74.48 7.55
N GLN A 67 29.22 -74.05 8.82
CA GLN A 67 29.09 -74.98 9.96
C GLN A 67 27.76 -75.76 9.90
N ASN A 68 26.65 -75.16 9.48
CA ASN A 68 25.38 -75.87 9.29
C ASN A 68 25.48 -76.97 8.22
N ASN A 69 26.11 -76.68 7.08
CA ASN A 69 26.36 -77.68 6.04
C ASN A 69 27.29 -78.80 6.53
N LYS A 70 28.30 -78.47 7.34
CA LYS A 70 29.22 -79.43 7.96
C LYS A 70 28.49 -80.34 8.97
N ASN A 71 27.59 -79.79 9.78
CA ASN A 71 26.76 -80.56 10.71
C ASN A 71 25.81 -81.51 9.97
N GLN A 72 25.15 -81.06 8.90
CA GLN A 72 24.32 -81.96 8.07
C GLN A 72 25.13 -83.10 7.43
N LEU A 73 26.40 -82.87 7.07
CA LEU A 73 27.29 -83.93 6.59
C LEU A 73 27.66 -84.92 7.71
N PHE A 74 27.92 -84.45 8.93
CA PHE A 74 28.15 -85.33 10.08
C PHE A 74 26.91 -86.15 10.46
N GLU A 75 25.71 -85.56 10.45
CA GLU A 75 24.46 -86.28 10.68
C GLU A 75 24.25 -87.39 9.64
N ARG A 76 24.52 -87.11 8.36
CA ARG A 76 24.47 -88.13 7.29
C ARG A 76 25.50 -89.24 7.48
N GLN A 77 26.70 -88.93 7.99
CA GLN A 77 27.74 -89.93 8.27
C GLN A 77 27.42 -90.78 9.50
N LEU A 78 26.80 -90.20 10.53
CA LEU A 78 26.34 -90.91 11.73
C LEU A 78 25.21 -91.91 11.44
N ILE A 79 24.35 -91.62 10.46
CA ILE A 79 23.28 -92.53 10.00
C ILE A 79 23.85 -93.75 9.24
N LEU A 80 25.05 -93.64 8.65
CA LEU A 80 25.67 -94.68 7.82
C LEU A 80 26.62 -95.63 8.57
N ASN A 81 27.21 -95.21 9.70
CA ASN A 81 28.21 -96.00 10.43
C ASN A 81 27.73 -96.42 11.84
N GLY A 82 27.09 -97.59 11.90
CA GLY A 82 26.70 -98.23 13.17
C GLY A 82 27.90 -98.86 13.90
N THR A 83 28.63 -98.07 14.71
CA THR A 83 29.65 -98.58 15.65
C THR A 83 29.39 -98.05 17.06
N THR A 84 28.94 -98.92 17.96
CA THR A 84 28.17 -98.52 19.15
C THR A 84 28.95 -98.03 20.38
N ASP A 85 30.27 -98.24 20.47
CA ASP A 85 31.04 -97.87 21.68
C ASP A 85 31.78 -96.52 21.59
N ASN A 86 32.33 -96.15 20.43
CA ASN A 86 32.92 -94.79 20.26
C ASN A 86 31.87 -93.67 20.30
N ASN A 87 30.60 -94.00 20.00
CA ASN A 87 29.51 -93.02 19.95
C ASN A 87 29.20 -92.40 21.31
N LYS A 88 29.39 -93.11 22.44
CA LYS A 88 29.16 -92.53 23.78
C LYS A 88 30.13 -91.39 24.09
N THR A 89 31.43 -91.58 23.84
CA THR A 89 32.46 -90.57 24.08
C THR A 89 32.25 -89.35 23.18
N PHE A 90 31.91 -89.58 21.90
CA PHE A 90 31.59 -88.52 20.95
C PHE A 90 30.32 -87.72 21.34
N ILE A 91 29.26 -88.40 21.80
CA ILE A 91 28.04 -87.74 22.31
C ILE A 91 28.35 -86.92 23.58
N THR A 92 29.24 -87.38 24.46
CA THR A 92 29.65 -86.59 25.64
C THR A 92 30.40 -85.33 25.22
N ILE A 93 31.36 -85.44 24.29
CA ILE A 93 32.10 -84.28 23.75
C ILE A 93 31.15 -83.28 23.08
N LEU A 94 30.18 -83.75 22.28
CA LEU A 94 29.15 -82.90 21.68
C LEU A 94 28.27 -82.21 22.74
N LYS A 95 27.89 -82.91 23.81
CA LYS A 95 27.12 -82.32 24.93
C LYS A 95 27.93 -81.25 25.68
N GLU A 96 29.23 -81.44 25.85
CA GLU A 96 30.12 -80.42 26.44
C GLU A 96 30.29 -79.22 25.51
N GLN A 97 30.42 -79.43 24.20
CA GLN A 97 30.45 -78.36 23.20
C GLN A 97 29.14 -77.57 23.16
N ILE A 98 27.98 -78.25 23.19
CA ILE A 98 26.66 -77.60 23.27
C ILE A 98 26.57 -76.76 24.54
N LYS A 99 26.88 -77.30 25.72
CA LYS A 99 26.89 -76.53 26.99
C LYS A 99 27.82 -75.32 26.95
N LYS A 100 28.98 -75.45 26.30
CA LYS A 100 29.91 -74.32 26.14
C LYS A 100 29.32 -73.24 25.22
N LEU A 101 28.71 -73.63 24.10
CA LEU A 101 28.04 -72.71 23.18
C LEU A 101 26.81 -72.04 23.84
N GLU A 102 26.06 -72.74 24.68
CA GLU A 102 24.96 -72.19 25.47
C GLU A 102 25.45 -71.13 26.47
N LEU A 103 26.59 -71.37 27.13
CA LEU A 103 27.25 -70.39 28.01
C LEU A 103 27.78 -69.17 27.23
N ASP A 104 28.51 -69.38 26.13
CA ASP A 104 29.03 -68.32 25.28
C ASP A 104 27.88 -67.46 24.71
N LEU A 105 26.75 -68.08 24.30
CA LEU A 105 25.54 -67.39 23.86
C LEU A 105 24.94 -66.54 24.99
N LEU A 106 24.81 -67.10 26.19
CA LEU A 106 24.26 -66.39 27.36
C LEU A 106 25.09 -65.16 27.73
N ASP A 107 26.42 -65.27 27.67
CA ASP A 107 27.31 -64.15 27.95
C ASP A 107 27.27 -63.09 26.83
N LYS A 108 27.11 -63.50 25.56
CA LYS A 108 26.87 -62.55 24.46
C LYS A 108 25.52 -61.83 24.57
N VAL A 109 24.48 -62.49 25.06
CA VAL A 109 23.19 -61.83 25.37
C VAL A 109 23.36 -60.77 26.47
N LYS A 110 24.11 -61.07 27.55
CA LYS A 110 24.42 -60.08 28.59
C LYS A 110 25.22 -58.89 28.04
N GLU A 111 26.20 -59.14 27.17
CA GLU A 111 27.01 -58.10 26.54
C GLU A 111 26.14 -57.17 25.68
N ILE A 112 25.25 -57.73 24.85
CA ILE A 112 24.27 -56.99 24.05
C ILE A 112 23.37 -56.10 24.93
N ASP A 113 22.88 -56.62 26.05
CA ASP A 113 22.02 -55.84 26.96
C ASP A 113 22.78 -54.75 27.72
N GLN A 114 24.10 -54.91 27.94
CA GLN A 114 24.96 -53.83 28.43
C GLN A 114 25.15 -52.74 27.36
N TYR A 115 25.42 -53.10 26.09
CA TYR A 115 25.51 -52.12 25.01
C TYR A 115 24.20 -51.37 24.76
N LYS A 116 23.04 -52.04 24.84
CA LYS A 116 21.73 -51.37 24.77
C LYS A 116 21.57 -50.32 25.87
N LYS A 117 21.92 -50.66 27.13
CA LYS A 117 21.86 -49.71 28.25
C LYS A 117 22.82 -48.53 28.04
N MET A 118 24.05 -48.79 27.59
CA MET A 118 25.02 -47.73 27.31
C MET A 118 24.54 -46.80 26.19
N SER A 119 24.05 -47.35 25.08
CA SER A 119 23.50 -46.58 23.95
C SER A 119 22.34 -45.67 24.37
N LEU A 120 21.50 -46.11 25.29
CA LEU A 120 20.35 -45.33 25.78
C LEU A 120 20.80 -44.18 26.69
N VAL A 121 21.87 -44.39 27.49
CA VAL A 121 22.53 -43.32 28.26
C VAL A 121 23.20 -42.30 27.33
N THR A 122 23.91 -42.74 26.29
CA THR A 122 24.54 -41.85 25.31
C THR A 122 23.50 -40.99 24.58
N GLN A 123 22.40 -41.57 24.09
CA GLN A 123 21.31 -40.82 23.47
C GLN A 123 20.70 -39.77 24.41
N TYR A 124 20.54 -40.09 25.70
CA TYR A 124 20.04 -39.13 26.68
C TYR A 124 21.03 -37.98 26.93
N GLN A 125 22.34 -38.25 26.91
CA GLN A 125 23.38 -37.23 27.02
C GLN A 125 23.44 -36.32 25.78
N GLU A 126 23.34 -36.91 24.57
CA GLU A 126 23.27 -36.15 23.31
C GLU A 126 22.06 -35.20 23.29
N LEU A 127 20.87 -35.72 23.62
CA LEU A 127 19.63 -34.92 23.69
C LEU A 127 19.73 -33.80 24.73
N TYR A 128 20.40 -34.05 25.86
CA TYR A 128 20.63 -33.05 26.90
C TYR A 128 21.56 -31.93 26.44
N VAL A 129 22.65 -32.26 25.73
CA VAL A 129 23.57 -31.28 25.14
C VAL A 129 22.86 -30.48 24.03
N GLU A 130 22.03 -31.13 23.21
CA GLU A 130 21.24 -30.46 22.19
C GLU A 130 20.24 -29.46 22.81
N LEU A 131 19.53 -29.86 23.86
CA LEU A 131 18.64 -28.98 24.63
C LEU A 131 19.36 -27.75 25.20
N GLN A 132 20.56 -27.92 25.78
CA GLN A 132 21.37 -26.81 26.27
C GLN A 132 21.80 -25.86 25.14
N ASN A 133 22.16 -26.40 23.97
CA ASN A 133 22.52 -25.60 22.80
C ASN A 133 21.31 -24.79 22.28
N TYR A 134 20.12 -25.38 22.22
CA TYR A 134 18.89 -24.67 21.87
C TYR A 134 18.55 -23.56 22.87
N GLN A 135 18.64 -23.81 24.18
CA GLN A 135 18.42 -22.79 25.21
C GLN A 135 19.38 -21.60 25.06
N LYS A 136 20.66 -21.87 24.76
CA LYS A 136 21.67 -20.85 24.50
C LYS A 136 21.39 -20.04 23.23
N LEU A 137 20.91 -20.69 22.16
CA LEU A 137 20.51 -20.03 20.92
C LEU A 137 19.31 -19.08 21.13
N VAL A 138 18.29 -19.54 21.87
CA VAL A 138 17.11 -18.72 22.23
C VAL A 138 17.50 -17.50 23.06
N LEU A 139 18.45 -17.64 24.00
CA LEU A 139 18.99 -16.50 24.75
C LEU A 139 19.67 -15.47 23.83
N LEU A 140 20.51 -15.91 22.89
CA LEU A 140 21.17 -15.01 21.93
C LEU A 140 20.16 -14.27 21.05
N GLN A 141 19.16 -14.97 20.51
CA GLN A 141 18.09 -14.37 19.71
C GLN A 141 17.27 -13.35 20.52
N ASN A 142 17.02 -13.61 21.80
CA ASN A 142 16.32 -12.65 22.68
C ASN A 142 17.15 -11.37 22.91
N TYR A 143 18.47 -11.46 23.02
CA TYR A 143 19.33 -10.27 23.12
C TYR A 143 19.33 -9.46 21.80
N GLU A 144 19.38 -10.12 20.65
CA GLU A 144 19.30 -9.48 19.33
C GLU A 144 17.94 -8.78 19.12
N ILE A 145 16.84 -9.42 19.54
CA ILE A 145 15.49 -8.81 19.52
C ILE A 145 15.40 -7.58 20.44
N LEU A 146 16.12 -7.56 21.57
CA LEU A 146 16.15 -6.41 22.47
C LEU A 146 16.91 -5.23 21.87
N ASP A 147 18.11 -5.46 21.29
CA ASP A 147 18.91 -4.45 20.61
C ASP A 147 18.13 -3.84 19.41
N LEU A 148 17.51 -4.68 18.57
CA LEU A 148 16.66 -4.22 17.47
C LEU A 148 15.46 -3.38 17.96
N LYS A 149 14.85 -3.72 19.10
CA LYS A 149 13.76 -2.92 19.70
C LYS A 149 14.24 -1.58 20.24
N GLU A 150 15.47 -1.49 20.73
CA GLU A 150 16.09 -0.24 21.19
C GLU A 150 16.41 0.66 19.99
N GLN A 151 17.04 0.11 18.95
CA GLN A 151 17.31 0.82 17.69
C GLN A 151 16.04 1.36 17.00
N ILE A 152 14.95 0.57 16.98
CA ILE A 152 13.65 1.04 16.45
C ILE A 152 13.10 2.20 17.28
N ARG A 153 13.23 2.16 18.62
CA ARG A 153 12.75 3.22 19.51
C ARG A 153 13.48 4.54 19.25
N ASP A 154 14.80 4.50 19.14
CA ASP A 154 15.63 5.68 18.92
C ASP A 154 15.34 6.31 17.53
N GLN A 155 15.20 5.48 16.49
CA GLN A 155 14.81 5.94 15.16
C GLN A 155 13.41 6.56 15.13
N GLN A 156 12.44 5.99 15.87
CA GLN A 156 11.09 6.55 15.98
C GLN A 156 11.08 7.89 16.72
N GLN A 157 11.87 8.07 17.78
CA GLN A 157 11.96 9.34 18.49
C GLN A 157 12.55 10.46 17.61
N LEU A 158 13.66 10.18 16.92
CA LEU A 158 14.27 11.12 15.96
C LEU A 158 13.27 11.55 14.86
N SER A 159 12.53 10.60 14.28
CA SER A 159 11.55 10.90 13.23
C SER A 159 10.36 11.72 13.72
N ILE A 160 10.00 11.65 15.00
CA ILE A 160 8.85 12.38 15.56
C ILE A 160 9.21 13.85 15.82
N GLU A 161 10.42 14.11 16.34
CA GLU A 161 10.84 15.47 16.68
C GLU A 161 11.02 16.37 15.45
N ASP A 162 11.58 15.84 14.36
CA ASP A 162 11.66 16.54 13.07
C ASP A 162 10.28 16.88 12.48
N LEU A 163 9.29 15.99 12.65
CA LEU A 163 7.91 16.24 12.21
C LEU A 163 7.23 17.33 13.05
N TYR A 164 7.46 17.35 14.37
CA TYR A 164 6.97 18.43 15.23
C TYR A 164 7.56 19.79 14.85
N GLN A 165 8.87 19.89 14.62
CA GLN A 165 9.52 21.14 14.20
C GLN A 165 9.01 21.63 12.83
N LEU A 166 8.75 20.71 11.89
CA LEU A 166 8.16 21.04 10.59
C LEU A 166 6.72 21.56 10.74
N GLN A 167 5.93 20.92 11.62
CA GLN A 167 4.55 21.31 11.90
C GLN A 167 4.48 22.68 12.61
N GLU A 168 5.38 22.95 13.55
CA GLU A 168 5.44 24.23 14.27
C GLU A 168 5.78 25.39 13.33
N LYS A 169 6.78 25.24 12.45
CA LYS A 169 7.08 26.22 11.38
C LYS A 169 5.88 26.47 10.47
N LYS A 170 5.11 25.42 10.15
CA LYS A 170 3.88 25.56 9.34
C LYS A 170 2.79 26.32 10.08
N ILE A 171 2.63 26.12 11.38
CA ILE A 171 1.70 26.89 12.23
C ILE A 171 2.12 28.37 12.28
N GLN A 172 3.41 28.66 12.49
CA GLN A 172 3.93 30.04 12.51
C GLN A 172 3.66 30.77 11.18
N ASN A 173 3.90 30.12 10.04
CA ASN A 173 3.61 30.71 8.72
C ASN A 173 2.10 30.96 8.52
N LEU A 174 1.23 30.05 8.98
CA LEU A 174 -0.23 30.24 8.91
C LEU A 174 -0.71 31.38 9.82
N LEU A 175 -0.08 31.59 10.98
CA LEU A 175 -0.38 32.70 11.88
C LEU A 175 0.01 34.06 11.25
N LEU A 176 1.18 34.13 10.60
CA LEU A 176 1.60 35.32 9.84
C LEU A 176 0.61 35.64 8.71
N GLN A 177 0.27 34.66 7.88
CA GLN A 177 -0.67 34.84 6.77
C GLN A 177 -2.08 35.26 7.25
N ASN A 178 -2.55 34.72 8.38
CA ASN A 178 -3.81 35.12 9.00
C ASN A 178 -3.77 36.56 9.53
N HIS A 179 -2.62 37.01 10.06
CA HIS A 179 -2.42 38.40 10.45
C HIS A 179 -2.44 39.35 9.24
N GLU A 180 -1.82 38.96 8.12
CA GLU A 180 -1.88 39.70 6.85
C GLU A 180 -3.34 39.87 6.38
N PHE A 181 -4.10 38.77 6.28
CA PHE A 181 -5.51 38.82 5.88
C PHE A 181 -6.40 39.62 6.85
N LYS A 182 -6.10 39.64 8.15
CA LYS A 182 -6.80 40.53 9.11
C LYS A 182 -6.50 42.00 8.83
N THR A 183 -5.25 42.31 8.52
CA THR A 183 -4.80 43.68 8.19
C THR A 183 -5.43 44.15 6.89
N GLU A 184 -5.53 43.27 5.88
CA GLU A 184 -6.16 43.54 4.59
C GLU A 184 -7.68 43.74 4.73
N ASN A 185 -8.38 42.88 5.49
CA ASN A 185 -9.80 43.07 5.80
C ASN A 185 -10.07 44.38 6.54
N ALA A 186 -9.16 44.82 7.44
CA ALA A 186 -9.29 46.12 8.08
C ALA A 186 -9.20 47.26 7.07
N LYS A 187 -8.26 47.20 6.11
CA LYS A 187 -8.17 48.16 4.99
C LYS A 187 -9.45 48.19 4.16
N PHE A 188 -9.92 47.04 3.65
CA PHE A 188 -11.17 46.97 2.87
C PHE A 188 -12.38 47.49 3.66
N LYS A 189 -12.44 47.28 4.98
CA LYS A 189 -13.51 47.85 5.81
C LYS A 189 -13.43 49.38 5.90
N THR A 190 -12.23 49.95 6.05
CA THR A 190 -12.05 51.41 6.03
C THR A 190 -12.35 52.02 4.66
N GLU A 191 -11.92 51.37 3.57
CA GLU A 191 -12.17 51.83 2.20
C GLU A 191 -13.66 51.75 1.83
N LYS A 192 -14.34 50.66 2.20
CA LYS A 192 -15.80 50.53 2.07
C LYS A 192 -16.54 51.66 2.77
N ASN A 193 -16.15 51.98 4.02
CA ASN A 193 -16.77 53.07 4.77
C ASN A 193 -16.54 54.44 4.09
N TYR A 194 -15.34 54.67 3.55
CA TYR A 194 -15.02 55.89 2.80
C TYR A 194 -15.92 56.07 1.57
N TYR A 195 -16.05 55.04 0.73
CA TYR A 195 -16.96 55.11 -0.43
C TYR A 195 -18.43 55.24 0.00
N PHE A 196 -18.84 54.63 1.11
CA PHE A 196 -20.21 54.76 1.62
C PHE A 196 -20.54 56.21 2.02
N SER A 197 -19.62 56.88 2.74
CA SER A 197 -19.78 58.30 3.08
C SER A 197 -19.73 59.23 1.87
N GLN A 198 -18.94 58.92 0.83
CA GLN A 198 -19.02 59.64 -0.44
C GLN A 198 -20.39 59.48 -1.10
N LEU A 199 -20.91 58.25 -1.15
CA LEU A 199 -22.22 57.93 -1.73
C LEU A 199 -23.34 58.71 -1.04
N GLU A 200 -23.37 58.69 0.30
CA GLU A 200 -24.31 59.48 1.11
C GLU A 200 -24.21 60.98 0.81
N SER A 201 -23.00 61.55 0.72
CA SER A 201 -22.80 62.96 0.34
C SER A 201 -23.37 63.28 -1.03
N THR A 202 -23.09 62.46 -2.06
CA THR A 202 -23.65 62.67 -3.41
C THR A 202 -25.16 62.49 -3.45
N GLN A 203 -25.73 61.62 -2.62
CA GLN A 203 -27.18 61.40 -2.55
C GLN A 203 -27.90 62.57 -1.86
N ILE A 204 -27.27 63.19 -0.86
CA ILE A 204 -27.73 64.46 -0.27
C ILE A 204 -27.67 65.59 -1.31
N GLU A 205 -26.58 65.70 -2.06
CA GLU A 205 -26.43 66.72 -3.12
C GLU A 205 -27.48 66.57 -4.23
N LEU A 206 -27.74 65.34 -4.69
CA LEU A 206 -28.83 65.06 -5.63
C LEU A 206 -30.19 65.49 -5.08
N SER A 207 -30.50 65.19 -3.81
CA SER A 207 -31.76 65.61 -3.19
C SER A 207 -31.90 67.14 -3.07
N ILE A 208 -30.79 67.87 -2.91
CA ILE A 208 -30.78 69.34 -2.97
C ILE A 208 -31.09 69.80 -4.41
N LYS A 209 -30.45 69.20 -5.42
CA LYS A 209 -30.66 69.53 -6.84
C LYS A 209 -32.07 69.21 -7.33
N GLU A 210 -32.66 68.10 -6.91
CA GLU A 210 -34.07 67.78 -7.19
C GLU A 210 -35.02 68.85 -6.62
N LYS A 211 -34.76 69.35 -5.40
CA LYS A 211 -35.54 70.46 -4.80
C LYS A 211 -35.35 71.79 -5.53
N GLU A 212 -34.15 72.08 -6.04
CA GLU A 212 -33.90 73.25 -6.89
C GLU A 212 -34.66 73.14 -8.22
N ILE A 213 -34.59 71.98 -8.89
CA ILE A 213 -35.33 71.70 -10.14
C ILE A 213 -36.84 71.82 -9.91
N LEU A 214 -37.38 71.32 -8.79
CA LEU A 214 -38.80 71.44 -8.46
C LEU A 214 -39.23 72.90 -8.27
N LYS A 215 -38.40 73.72 -7.60
CA LYS A 215 -38.63 75.17 -7.44
C LYS A 215 -38.64 75.89 -8.80
N LEU A 216 -37.64 75.63 -9.64
CA LEU A 216 -37.54 76.21 -10.98
C LEU A 216 -38.73 75.78 -11.87
N THR A 217 -39.11 74.51 -11.84
CA THR A 217 -40.27 73.98 -12.57
C THR A 217 -41.57 74.68 -12.16
N ASN A 218 -41.76 74.94 -10.86
CA ASN A 218 -42.92 75.68 -10.37
C ASN A 218 -42.88 77.16 -10.76
N GLN A 219 -41.70 77.80 -10.79
CA GLN A 219 -41.53 79.16 -11.29
C GLN A 219 -41.85 79.26 -12.79
N VAL A 220 -41.36 78.32 -13.61
CA VAL A 220 -41.69 78.25 -15.05
C VAL A 220 -43.19 78.11 -15.25
N LYS A 221 -43.87 77.20 -14.54
CA LYS A 221 -45.35 77.07 -14.61
C LYS A 221 -46.08 78.37 -14.25
N GLN A 222 -45.62 79.10 -13.23
CA GLN A 222 -46.19 80.40 -12.86
C GLN A 222 -45.96 81.47 -13.94
N LEU A 223 -44.80 81.47 -14.60
CA LEU A 223 -44.50 82.38 -15.71
C LEU A 223 -45.32 82.05 -16.96
N GLU A 224 -45.43 80.77 -17.34
CA GLU A 224 -46.30 80.30 -18.43
C GLU A 224 -47.77 80.69 -18.20
N GLN A 225 -48.25 80.59 -16.96
CA GLN A 225 -49.62 80.98 -16.60
C GLN A 225 -49.82 82.50 -16.66
N LYS A 226 -48.84 83.30 -16.24
CA LYS A 226 -48.85 84.77 -16.44
C LYS A 226 -48.82 85.15 -17.92
N LEU A 227 -48.03 84.44 -18.73
CA LEU A 227 -47.87 84.71 -20.16
C LEU A 227 -49.16 84.36 -20.93
N LYS A 228 -49.84 83.26 -20.59
CA LYS A 228 -51.19 82.93 -21.08
C LYS A 228 -52.24 84.00 -20.71
N ASN A 229 -52.14 84.60 -19.52
CA ASN A 229 -53.06 85.65 -19.09
C ASN A 229 -52.79 87.01 -19.74
N ASN A 230 -51.58 87.27 -20.24
CA ASN A 230 -51.19 88.53 -20.89
C ASN A 230 -51.48 88.57 -22.41
N LEU A 231 -52.02 87.51 -23.01
CA LEU A 231 -52.30 87.40 -24.45
C LEU A 231 -53.49 88.25 -24.96
N TYR A 232 -54.09 89.09 -24.12
CA TYR A 232 -55.25 89.93 -24.42
C TYR A 232 -55.05 91.41 -24.04
N MET A 233 -53.93 92.04 -24.43
CA MET A 233 -53.79 93.51 -24.41
C MET A 233 -53.04 94.02 -25.66
N PRO A 234 -53.47 95.12 -26.31
CA PRO A 234 -52.75 95.71 -27.44
C PRO A 234 -51.50 96.44 -26.94
N MET A 235 -50.33 95.86 -27.20
CA MET A 235 -49.03 96.42 -26.82
C MET A 235 -48.77 97.77 -27.50
N THR A 236 -48.30 98.76 -26.73
CA THR A 236 -47.88 100.07 -27.28
C THR A 236 -46.37 100.12 -27.53
N ARG A 237 -45.93 101.06 -28.38
CA ARG A 237 -44.55 101.15 -28.92
C ARG A 237 -43.42 101.17 -27.88
N GLN A 238 -43.70 101.52 -26.61
CA GLN A 238 -42.72 101.46 -25.52
C GLN A 238 -42.51 100.05 -24.95
N GLN A 239 -43.49 99.15 -25.03
CA GLN A 239 -43.34 97.77 -24.56
C GLN A 239 -42.43 96.95 -25.47
N ILE A 240 -42.54 97.14 -26.79
CA ILE A 240 -41.64 96.52 -27.79
C ILE A 240 -40.17 96.85 -27.50
N PHE A 241 -39.87 98.07 -27.03
CA PHE A 241 -38.50 98.44 -26.64
C PHE A 241 -38.04 97.76 -25.34
N LYS A 242 -38.92 97.64 -24.33
CA LYS A 242 -38.60 96.89 -23.11
C LYS A 242 -38.40 95.40 -23.38
N GLU A 243 -39.27 94.78 -24.16
CA GLU A 243 -39.14 93.39 -24.60
C GLU A 243 -37.90 93.19 -25.48
N SER A 244 -37.48 94.18 -26.27
CA SER A 244 -36.21 94.13 -27.01
C SER A 244 -34.99 94.10 -26.08
N VAL A 245 -35.01 94.86 -24.98
CA VAL A 245 -33.92 94.87 -23.98
C VAL A 245 -33.95 93.59 -23.13
N GLU A 246 -35.13 93.12 -22.76
CA GLU A 246 -35.31 91.89 -21.98
C GLU A 246 -34.94 90.64 -22.80
N ASN A 247 -35.29 90.58 -24.10
CA ASN A 247 -34.83 89.53 -25.02
C ASN A 247 -33.31 89.59 -25.26
N ALA A 248 -32.70 90.79 -25.33
CA ALA A 248 -31.25 90.91 -25.43
C ALA A 248 -30.56 90.36 -24.18
N HIS A 249 -31.08 90.66 -22.99
CA HIS A 249 -30.55 90.13 -21.73
C HIS A 249 -30.78 88.61 -21.58
N LEU A 250 -31.93 88.09 -22.03
CA LEU A 250 -32.19 86.64 -22.09
C LEU A 250 -31.25 85.94 -23.08
N GLN A 251 -30.96 86.52 -24.25
CA GLN A 251 -29.95 85.99 -25.18
C GLN A 251 -28.54 85.97 -24.57
N GLU A 252 -28.19 86.96 -23.76
CA GLU A 252 -26.92 87.02 -23.05
C GLU A 252 -26.82 85.92 -21.97
N GLN A 253 -27.88 85.71 -21.18
CA GLN A 253 -27.96 84.59 -20.23
C GLN A 253 -27.92 83.23 -20.93
N LEU A 254 -28.54 83.09 -22.11
CA LEU A 254 -28.54 81.84 -22.89
C LEU A 254 -27.13 81.55 -23.44
N LYS A 255 -26.40 82.56 -23.92
CA LYS A 255 -24.97 82.45 -24.27
C LYS A 255 -24.12 82.08 -23.06
N GLU A 256 -24.38 82.66 -21.89
CA GLU A 256 -23.63 82.37 -20.67
C GLU A 256 -23.86 80.92 -20.18
N GLN A 257 -25.09 80.39 -20.32
CA GLN A 257 -25.38 78.98 -20.07
C GLN A 257 -24.76 78.05 -21.11
N GLN A 258 -24.81 78.40 -22.40
CA GLN A 258 -24.12 77.64 -23.46
C GLN A 258 -22.62 77.53 -23.18
N LYS A 259 -21.97 78.64 -22.82
CA LYS A 259 -20.56 78.65 -22.44
C LYS A 259 -20.28 77.75 -21.23
N LYS A 260 -21.09 77.82 -20.17
CA LYS A 260 -20.99 76.91 -19.00
C LYS A 260 -21.19 75.43 -19.37
N PHE A 261 -21.92 75.14 -20.44
CA PHE A 261 -22.11 73.78 -20.96
C PHE A 261 -20.90 73.31 -21.78
N GLU A 262 -20.32 74.18 -22.61
CA GLU A 262 -19.06 73.94 -23.32
C GLU A 262 -17.88 73.74 -22.34
N ASP A 263 -17.77 74.59 -21.31
CA ASP A 263 -16.75 74.46 -20.26
C ASP A 263 -16.86 73.11 -19.52
N ASN A 264 -18.08 72.66 -19.20
CA ASN A 264 -18.33 71.33 -18.62
C ASN A 264 -17.98 70.18 -19.58
N LEU A 265 -18.28 70.33 -20.88
CA LEU A 265 -17.90 69.36 -21.90
C LEU A 265 -16.37 69.22 -22.01
N ILE A 266 -15.64 70.34 -21.93
CA ILE A 266 -14.17 70.35 -21.92
C ILE A 266 -13.63 69.63 -20.66
N ILE A 267 -14.19 69.90 -19.47
CA ILE A 267 -13.81 69.21 -18.23
C ILE A 267 -14.05 67.70 -18.34
N LYS A 268 -15.21 67.28 -18.86
CA LYS A 268 -15.52 65.84 -19.06
C LYS A 268 -14.66 65.19 -20.13
N GLN A 269 -14.26 65.90 -21.17
CA GLN A 269 -13.30 65.42 -22.14
C GLN A 269 -11.91 65.20 -21.51
N GLN A 270 -11.46 66.11 -20.65
CA GLN A 270 -10.20 65.95 -19.89
C GLN A 270 -10.24 64.76 -18.91
N GLU A 271 -11.36 64.53 -18.21
CA GLU A 271 -11.56 63.33 -17.38
C GLU A 271 -11.44 62.03 -18.22
N ILE A 272 -12.07 61.99 -19.39
CA ILE A 272 -12.02 60.85 -20.32
C ILE A 272 -10.58 60.60 -20.79
N ASP A 273 -9.83 61.64 -21.14
CA ASP A 273 -8.46 61.48 -21.64
C ASP A 273 -7.46 61.12 -20.52
N ASN A 274 -7.70 61.55 -19.28
CA ASN A 274 -6.99 61.05 -18.09
C ASN A 274 -7.26 59.55 -17.86
N LEU A 275 -8.51 59.09 -17.97
CA LEU A 275 -8.86 57.67 -17.86
C LEU A 275 -8.20 56.83 -18.97
N LYS A 276 -8.14 57.33 -20.23
CA LYS A 276 -7.42 56.67 -21.32
C LYS A 276 -5.92 56.57 -21.03
N GLN A 277 -5.28 57.59 -20.43
CA GLN A 277 -3.89 57.48 -19.99
C GLN A 277 -3.71 56.42 -18.91
N LEU A 278 -4.63 56.32 -17.94
CA LEU A 278 -4.59 55.31 -16.89
C LEU A 278 -4.64 53.89 -17.47
N ILE A 279 -5.57 53.62 -18.40
CA ILE A 279 -5.67 52.33 -19.12
C ILE A 279 -4.36 52.02 -19.84
N LYS A 280 -3.81 52.99 -20.60
CA LYS A 280 -2.55 52.82 -21.33
C LYS A 280 -1.33 52.56 -20.42
N ASN A 281 -1.38 53.01 -19.16
CA ASN A 281 -0.36 52.68 -18.16
C ASN A 281 -0.54 51.27 -17.61
N ILE A 282 -1.78 50.82 -17.35
CA ILE A 282 -2.10 49.45 -16.94
C ILE A 282 -1.67 48.43 -18.03
N GLU A 283 -1.90 48.74 -19.31
CA GLU A 283 -1.45 47.91 -20.43
C GLU A 283 0.09 47.78 -20.49
N LYS A 284 0.82 48.87 -20.25
CA LYS A 284 2.29 48.85 -20.16
C LYS A 284 2.79 48.04 -18.96
N GLU A 285 2.14 48.15 -17.80
CA GLU A 285 2.47 47.33 -16.62
C GLU A 285 2.22 45.85 -16.89
N LYS A 286 1.11 45.50 -17.54
CA LYS A 286 0.80 44.13 -17.96
C LYS A 286 1.85 43.56 -18.92
N CYS A 287 2.27 44.33 -19.93
CA CYS A 287 3.31 43.89 -20.86
C CYS A 287 4.68 43.65 -20.15
N LYS A 288 5.05 44.49 -19.18
CA LYS A 288 6.25 44.25 -18.34
C LYS A 288 6.13 42.99 -17.47
N MET A 289 4.94 42.68 -16.96
CA MET A 289 4.66 41.46 -16.19
C MET A 289 4.83 40.22 -17.07
N GLU A 290 4.26 40.23 -18.28
CA GLU A 290 4.39 39.14 -19.26
C GLU A 290 5.87 38.92 -19.67
N GLN A 291 6.63 39.99 -19.92
CA GLN A 291 8.07 39.90 -20.18
C GLN A 291 8.87 39.33 -19.00
N LYS A 292 8.54 39.69 -17.75
CA LYS A 292 9.15 39.09 -16.56
C LYS A 292 8.81 37.59 -16.43
N GLN A 293 7.60 37.20 -16.82
CA GLN A 293 7.16 35.80 -16.78
C GLN A 293 7.88 34.94 -17.82
N ILE A 294 8.16 35.50 -19.02
CA ILE A 294 9.01 34.87 -20.04
C ILE A 294 10.46 34.74 -19.56
N SER A 295 11.05 35.79 -18.97
CA SER A 295 12.41 35.70 -18.41
C SER A 295 12.52 34.69 -17.25
N LEU A 296 11.44 34.48 -16.50
CA LEU A 296 11.36 33.44 -15.46
C LEU A 296 11.29 32.03 -16.07
N SER A 297 10.53 31.82 -17.16
CA SER A 297 10.46 30.52 -17.83
C SER A 297 11.79 30.13 -18.49
N GLU A 298 12.47 31.08 -19.13
CA GLU A 298 13.83 30.90 -19.69
C GLU A 298 14.85 30.50 -18.61
N LYS A 299 14.83 31.16 -17.44
CA LYS A 299 15.69 30.79 -16.30
C LYS A 299 15.37 29.40 -15.75
N THR A 300 14.11 29.01 -15.67
CA THR A 300 13.76 27.64 -15.25
C THR A 300 14.15 26.58 -16.27
N ASN A 301 14.02 26.86 -17.57
CA ASN A 301 14.48 25.95 -18.62
C ASN A 301 16.01 25.74 -18.57
N SER A 302 16.76 26.83 -18.38
CA SER A 302 18.22 26.80 -18.18
C SER A 302 18.61 25.94 -16.96
N LEU A 303 17.86 26.04 -15.85
CA LEU A 303 18.06 25.24 -14.64
C LEU A 303 17.77 23.74 -14.87
N ILE A 304 16.75 23.41 -15.67
CA ILE A 304 16.42 22.04 -16.05
C ILE A 304 17.51 21.44 -16.94
N GLU A 305 18.13 22.21 -17.84
CA GLU A 305 19.26 21.73 -18.63
C GLU A 305 20.51 21.47 -17.78
N ILE A 306 20.82 22.35 -16.81
CA ILE A 306 21.90 22.12 -15.85
C ILE A 306 21.66 20.82 -15.06
N GLN A 307 20.45 20.59 -14.55
CA GLN A 307 20.11 19.35 -13.84
C GLN A 307 20.20 18.10 -14.74
N LYS A 308 19.84 18.19 -16.02
CA LYS A 308 20.03 17.08 -16.97
C LYS A 308 21.52 16.79 -17.25
N ILE A 309 22.37 17.81 -17.23
CA ILE A 309 23.83 17.65 -17.37
C ILE A 309 24.42 17.02 -16.09
N GLU A 310 24.00 17.45 -14.90
CA GLU A 310 24.39 16.84 -13.62
C GLU A 310 23.97 15.37 -13.51
N GLN A 311 22.76 15.03 -13.94
CA GLN A 311 22.29 13.63 -14.00
C GLN A 311 23.15 12.78 -14.95
N LYS A 312 23.48 13.30 -16.14
CA LYS A 312 24.38 12.60 -17.08
C LYS A 312 25.80 12.44 -16.53
N LEU A 313 26.32 13.41 -15.77
CA LEU A 313 27.62 13.31 -15.10
C LEU A 313 27.61 12.25 -13.98
N ASN A 314 26.55 12.18 -13.17
CA ASN A 314 26.41 11.15 -12.14
C ASN A 314 26.33 9.73 -12.74
N ILE A 315 25.60 9.55 -13.84
CA ILE A 315 25.54 8.26 -14.55
C ILE A 315 26.93 7.86 -15.05
N ASN A 316 27.69 8.78 -15.67
CA ASN A 316 29.06 8.52 -16.12
C ASN A 316 30.03 8.17 -14.96
N GLN A 317 29.87 8.79 -13.79
CA GLN A 317 30.68 8.45 -12.61
C GLN A 317 30.30 7.08 -12.01
N GLN A 318 29.02 6.67 -12.09
CA GLN A 318 28.60 5.32 -11.71
C GLN A 318 29.13 4.27 -12.70
N GLU A 319 29.08 4.52 -14.01
CA GLU A 319 29.61 3.60 -15.03
C GLU A 319 31.14 3.42 -14.91
N GLN A 320 31.90 4.50 -14.65
CA GLN A 320 33.33 4.37 -14.32
C GLN A 320 33.56 3.56 -13.02
N SER A 321 32.71 3.71 -12.01
CA SER A 321 32.81 2.96 -10.75
C SER A 321 32.48 1.47 -10.93
N GLN A 322 31.53 1.12 -11.81
CA GLN A 322 31.21 -0.27 -12.15
C GLN A 322 32.36 -0.94 -12.94
N SER A 323 32.99 -0.22 -13.85
CA SER A 323 34.08 -0.75 -14.71
C SER A 323 35.34 -1.21 -13.95
N LEU A 324 35.51 -0.77 -12.70
CA LEU A 324 36.63 -1.15 -11.81
C LEU A 324 36.34 -2.38 -10.94
N VAL A 325 35.10 -2.87 -10.88
CA VAL A 325 34.71 -4.03 -10.04
C VAL A 325 34.72 -5.34 -10.83
N ASP A 326 34.44 -5.30 -12.15
CA ASP A 326 34.36 -6.51 -12.99
C ASP A 326 35.71 -7.07 -13.46
N GLN A 327 36.84 -6.45 -13.13
CA GLN A 327 38.18 -6.96 -13.50
C GLN A 327 38.78 -8.00 -12.54
N SER A 328 38.16 -8.29 -11.39
CA SER A 328 38.72 -9.21 -10.38
C SER A 328 38.13 -10.63 -10.35
N SER A 329 37.13 -10.94 -11.19
CA SER A 329 36.21 -12.06 -10.93
C SER A 329 36.00 -13.05 -12.09
N GLN A 330 36.89 -13.13 -13.09
CA GLN A 330 36.85 -14.17 -14.14
C GLN A 330 38.23 -14.74 -14.51
N GLN A 331 38.80 -15.58 -13.64
CA GLN A 331 39.96 -16.42 -13.99
C GLN A 331 39.83 -17.86 -13.48
N SER A 332 38.73 -18.53 -13.85
CA SER A 332 38.57 -19.99 -13.75
C SER A 332 37.48 -20.48 -14.71
N GLN A 333 37.66 -21.67 -15.27
CA GLN A 333 36.70 -22.43 -16.11
C GLN A 333 36.38 -21.85 -17.51
N LYS A 334 37.31 -22.06 -18.45
CA LYS A 334 37.00 -22.32 -19.88
C LYS A 334 37.32 -23.79 -20.20
N GLN A 335 36.60 -24.35 -21.18
CA GLN A 335 36.47 -25.75 -21.63
C GLN A 335 35.20 -26.42 -21.04
N ASN A 336 34.24 -27.00 -21.78
CA ASN A 336 34.02 -27.23 -23.23
C ASN A 336 32.48 -27.42 -23.44
N THR A 337 31.81 -27.25 -24.59
CA THR A 337 32.09 -26.72 -25.95
C THR A 337 30.77 -26.61 -26.75
N LYS A 338 30.66 -25.66 -27.71
CA LYS A 338 29.75 -25.68 -28.90
C LYS A 338 28.23 -25.51 -28.57
N LYS A 339 27.37 -24.85 -29.39
CA LYS A 339 27.41 -24.42 -30.81
C LYS A 339 26.22 -23.45 -31.11
N ILE A 340 26.34 -22.59 -32.14
CA ILE A 340 25.26 -22.11 -33.08
C ILE A 340 24.09 -21.34 -32.44
N ASP A 341 24.10 -20.01 -32.48
CA ASP A 341 23.59 -19.10 -33.54
C ASP A 341 22.08 -18.80 -33.47
N LEU A 342 21.72 -17.51 -33.39
CA LEU A 342 20.78 -16.84 -34.30
C LEU A 342 20.63 -15.34 -33.97
N THR A 343 21.41 -14.54 -34.70
CA THR A 343 21.15 -13.16 -35.16
C THR A 343 19.90 -12.40 -34.65
N LYS A 344 20.14 -11.21 -34.07
CA LYS A 344 19.33 -10.01 -34.34
C LYS A 344 20.23 -8.91 -34.95
N LYS A 345 19.82 -8.38 -36.09
CA LYS A 345 20.43 -7.26 -36.82
C LYS A 345 19.33 -6.22 -37.08
N GLN A 346 19.72 -4.97 -37.33
CA GLN A 346 18.85 -3.80 -37.60
C GLN A 346 18.08 -3.35 -36.34
N ILE A 347 17.85 -2.06 -36.10
CA ILE A 347 17.72 -0.93 -37.03
C ILE A 347 18.63 0.23 -36.64
N GLN A 348 19.14 0.94 -37.66
CA GLN A 348 19.78 2.25 -37.58
C GLN A 348 18.95 3.21 -38.44
N GLU A 349 18.82 4.47 -38.03
CA GLU A 349 18.46 5.67 -38.84
C GLU A 349 17.16 5.65 -39.68
N ILE A 350 16.18 6.50 -39.29
CA ILE A 350 15.40 7.32 -40.24
C ILE A 350 15.27 8.74 -39.67
N ASP A 351 15.39 9.71 -40.57
CA ASP A 351 15.39 11.15 -40.32
C ASP A 351 14.12 11.75 -39.70
N ILE A 352 14.33 12.91 -39.09
CA ILE A 352 13.31 13.90 -38.77
C ILE A 352 12.77 14.48 -40.08
N ASN A 353 11.47 14.38 -40.32
CA ASN A 353 10.77 15.22 -41.29
C ASN A 353 9.63 15.98 -40.63
N MET A 354 9.44 17.20 -41.11
CA MET A 354 8.68 18.27 -40.46
C MET A 354 7.31 18.46 -41.15
N ILE A 355 6.42 19.19 -40.47
CA ILE A 355 5.25 19.95 -41.00
C ILE A 355 3.85 19.29 -40.97
N ASP A 356 2.97 20.02 -40.28
CA ASP A 356 1.51 20.16 -40.34
C ASP A 356 0.55 18.95 -40.28
N SER A 357 -0.04 18.81 -39.07
CA SER A 357 -1.50 18.83 -38.94
C SER A 357 -1.92 19.61 -37.69
N ASN A 358 -2.28 20.88 -37.86
CA ASN A 358 -3.04 21.65 -36.87
C ASN A 358 -4.52 21.22 -36.89
N ILE A 359 -5.26 21.64 -35.84
CA ILE A 359 -6.73 21.57 -35.64
C ILE A 359 -7.20 20.28 -34.93
N ILE A 360 -7.98 20.47 -33.84
CA ILE A 360 -8.64 19.46 -32.95
C ILE A 360 -7.64 18.69 -32.06
N ASP A 361 -7.59 18.78 -30.72
CA ASP A 361 -8.48 19.37 -29.70
C ASP A 361 -7.71 20.28 -28.71
N LYS A 362 -8.32 21.39 -28.27
CA LYS A 362 -7.83 22.25 -27.19
C LYS A 362 -8.81 22.29 -26.01
N GLU A 363 -8.90 21.21 -25.25
CA GLU A 363 -9.47 21.23 -23.89
C GLU A 363 -9.12 19.93 -23.13
N GLN A 364 -8.02 19.92 -22.35
CA GLN A 364 -7.86 19.17 -21.07
C GLN A 364 -6.44 19.19 -20.46
N TYR A 365 -5.37 19.47 -21.21
CA TYR A 365 -3.99 19.43 -20.67
C TYR A 365 -3.52 20.76 -20.08
N ALA A 366 -4.05 21.09 -18.89
CA ALA A 366 -3.60 22.23 -18.09
C ALA A 366 -3.53 21.92 -16.58
N GLN A 367 -2.89 20.79 -16.20
CA GLN A 367 -2.67 20.49 -14.78
C GLN A 367 -1.48 19.55 -14.46
N THR A 368 -0.29 19.83 -15.01
CA THR A 368 0.98 19.20 -14.60
C THR A 368 1.90 20.19 -13.89
N SER A 369 1.39 20.85 -12.86
CA SER A 369 2.24 21.49 -11.86
C SER A 369 2.98 20.41 -11.06
N SER A 370 4.30 20.51 -10.98
CA SER A 370 5.20 19.56 -10.34
C SER A 370 4.92 19.42 -8.83
N ARG A 371 3.95 18.58 -8.47
CA ARG A 371 3.76 18.12 -7.09
C ARG A 371 4.91 17.17 -6.77
N LYS A 372 5.56 17.37 -5.63
CA LYS A 372 6.47 16.37 -5.06
C LYS A 372 5.69 15.06 -4.95
N GLU A 373 6.09 14.08 -5.75
CA GLU A 373 5.42 12.78 -5.84
C GLU A 373 5.44 12.11 -4.47
N LYS A 374 4.28 12.05 -3.82
CA LYS A 374 4.15 11.37 -2.54
C LYS A 374 4.21 9.88 -2.80
N LYS A 375 5.34 9.26 -2.48
CA LYS A 375 5.42 7.82 -2.31
C LYS A 375 4.41 7.40 -1.24
N ILE A 376 3.57 6.43 -1.56
CA ILE A 376 2.62 5.81 -0.64
C ILE A 376 2.95 4.32 -0.50
N ILE A 377 2.49 3.71 0.58
CA ILE A 377 2.68 2.27 0.85
C ILE A 377 1.89 1.47 -0.20
N ARG A 378 2.47 0.37 -0.72
CA ARG A 378 1.74 -0.57 -1.59
C ARG A 378 0.52 -1.14 -0.86
N VAL A 379 -0.53 -1.49 -1.60
CA VAL A 379 -1.65 -2.24 -1.00
C VAL A 379 -1.23 -3.69 -0.83
N ASN A 380 -1.33 -4.24 0.38
CA ASN A 380 -1.01 -5.63 0.66
C ASN A 380 -2.27 -6.50 0.64
N PHE A 381 -2.12 -7.79 0.30
CA PHE A 381 -3.26 -8.72 0.21
C PHE A 381 -4.13 -8.75 1.48
N TYR A 382 -3.52 -8.67 2.67
CA TYR A 382 -4.24 -8.63 3.96
C TYR A 382 -5.25 -7.47 4.06
N GLU A 383 -4.96 -6.32 3.45
CA GLU A 383 -5.81 -5.13 3.48
C GLU A 383 -7.04 -5.26 2.56
N VAL A 384 -6.99 -6.15 1.57
CA VAL A 384 -8.05 -6.34 0.57
C VAL A 384 -8.72 -7.71 0.61
N GLN A 385 -8.18 -8.68 1.37
CA GLN A 385 -8.69 -10.06 1.45
C GLN A 385 -10.19 -10.11 1.82
N GLN A 386 -10.63 -9.27 2.76
CA GLN A 386 -12.04 -9.19 3.15
C GLN A 386 -12.93 -8.66 2.00
N PHE A 387 -12.45 -7.69 1.21
CA PHE A 387 -13.18 -7.21 0.04
C PHE A 387 -13.23 -8.26 -1.08
N GLY A 388 -12.19 -9.07 -1.25
CA GLY A 388 -12.21 -10.22 -2.16
C GLY A 388 -13.30 -11.24 -1.81
N MET A 389 -13.46 -11.55 -0.53
CA MET A 389 -14.56 -12.38 -0.03
C MET A 389 -15.93 -11.72 -0.20
N GLU A 390 -16.04 -10.41 0.00
CA GLU A 390 -17.28 -9.65 -0.22
C GLU A 390 -17.71 -9.67 -1.69
N ILE A 391 -16.77 -9.43 -2.61
CA ILE A 391 -16.98 -9.53 -4.06
C ILE A 391 -17.45 -10.93 -4.42
N ARG A 392 -16.78 -11.98 -3.93
CA ARG A 392 -17.17 -13.39 -4.15
C ARG A 392 -18.63 -13.64 -3.78
N PHE A 393 -19.06 -13.24 -2.57
CA PHE A 393 -20.43 -13.51 -2.12
C PHE A 393 -21.48 -12.62 -2.81
N LYS A 394 -21.13 -11.38 -3.21
CA LYS A 394 -21.96 -10.56 -4.09
C LYS A 394 -22.18 -11.20 -5.46
N LEU A 395 -21.13 -11.78 -6.06
CA LEU A 395 -21.23 -12.49 -7.33
C LEU A 395 -22.08 -13.76 -7.21
N LEU A 396 -21.89 -14.55 -6.13
CA LEU A 396 -22.71 -15.74 -5.84
C LEU A 396 -24.19 -15.38 -5.66
N GLY A 397 -24.50 -14.36 -4.83
CA GLY A 397 -25.88 -13.91 -4.58
C GLY A 397 -26.57 -13.26 -5.78
N ARG A 398 -25.84 -13.07 -6.89
CA ARG A 398 -26.33 -12.54 -8.17
C ARG A 398 -26.22 -13.56 -9.32
N GLU A 399 -25.85 -14.80 -9.01
CA GLU A 399 -25.67 -15.92 -9.96
C GLU A 399 -24.75 -15.56 -11.15
N VAL A 400 -23.72 -14.76 -10.92
CA VAL A 400 -22.80 -14.28 -11.97
C VAL A 400 -21.64 -15.26 -12.17
N SER A 401 -21.61 -15.96 -13.31
CA SER A 401 -20.50 -16.87 -13.64
C SER A 401 -19.17 -16.14 -13.80
N ILE A 402 -18.05 -16.85 -13.56
CA ILE A 402 -16.72 -16.26 -13.69
C ILE A 402 -16.46 -15.76 -15.13
N GLN A 403 -16.93 -16.45 -16.17
CA GLN A 403 -16.88 -15.97 -17.55
C GLN A 403 -17.49 -14.57 -17.72
N LYS A 404 -18.68 -14.32 -17.16
CA LYS A 404 -19.30 -12.98 -17.23
C LYS A 404 -18.47 -11.91 -16.53
N VAL A 405 -17.66 -12.28 -15.55
CA VAL A 405 -16.71 -11.37 -14.90
C VAL A 405 -15.48 -11.15 -15.78
N GLU A 406 -14.92 -12.21 -16.37
CA GLU A 406 -13.83 -12.12 -17.36
C GLU A 406 -14.22 -11.20 -18.52
N ASP A 407 -15.44 -11.33 -19.05
CA ASP A 407 -16.00 -10.48 -20.11
C ASP A 407 -16.04 -8.99 -19.74
N LEU A 408 -16.14 -8.62 -18.45
CA LEU A 408 -16.09 -7.23 -18.00
C LEU A 408 -14.67 -6.67 -18.05
N PHE A 409 -13.65 -7.47 -17.71
CA PHE A 409 -12.24 -7.10 -17.85
C PHE A 409 -11.82 -7.09 -19.33
N ASN A 410 -12.28 -8.04 -20.13
CA ASN A 410 -11.96 -8.16 -21.56
C ASN A 410 -12.47 -6.99 -22.43
N LYS A 411 -13.34 -6.10 -21.90
CA LYS A 411 -13.69 -4.82 -22.54
C LYS A 411 -12.49 -3.88 -22.72
N TYR A 412 -11.41 -4.10 -21.94
CA TYR A 412 -10.18 -3.32 -21.98
C TYR A 412 -9.12 -4.15 -22.71
N GLU A 413 -8.92 -3.89 -24.01
CA GLU A 413 -8.22 -4.82 -24.93
C GLU A 413 -6.82 -5.26 -24.50
N LYS A 414 -6.04 -4.38 -23.87
CA LYS A 414 -4.62 -4.62 -23.55
C LYS A 414 -4.29 -4.32 -22.09
N SER A 415 -4.67 -3.14 -21.62
CA SER A 415 -4.32 -2.65 -20.28
C SER A 415 -5.51 -1.94 -19.63
N VAL A 416 -5.64 -2.07 -18.31
CA VAL A 416 -6.67 -1.38 -17.50
C VAL A 416 -6.00 -0.39 -16.55
N LYS A 417 -6.54 0.82 -16.44
CA LYS A 417 -6.09 1.86 -15.50
C LYS A 417 -6.79 1.77 -14.15
N ILE A 418 -6.15 2.31 -13.11
CA ILE A 418 -6.75 2.40 -11.76
C ILE A 418 -8.11 3.12 -11.78
N HIS A 419 -8.25 4.23 -12.52
CA HIS A 419 -9.54 4.93 -12.60
C HIS A 419 -10.63 4.14 -13.34
N GLU A 420 -10.28 3.32 -14.33
CA GLU A 420 -11.24 2.49 -15.07
C GLU A 420 -11.78 1.36 -14.17
N LEU A 421 -10.92 0.78 -13.33
CA LEU A 421 -11.33 -0.16 -12.29
C LEU A 421 -12.18 0.48 -11.20
N LEU A 422 -11.92 1.75 -10.82
CA LEU A 422 -12.77 2.48 -9.87
C LEU A 422 -14.21 2.61 -10.35
N ASP A 423 -14.42 2.83 -11.65
CA ASP A 423 -15.73 2.93 -12.27
C ASP A 423 -16.36 1.55 -12.48
N MET A 424 -15.58 0.55 -12.92
CA MET A 424 -16.04 -0.84 -13.03
C MET A 424 -16.55 -1.38 -11.68
N LEU A 425 -15.79 -1.20 -10.60
CA LEU A 425 -16.14 -1.68 -9.25
C LEU A 425 -17.35 -0.96 -8.64
N LEU A 426 -17.72 0.21 -9.16
CA LEU A 426 -18.95 0.93 -8.78
C LEU A 426 -20.19 0.34 -9.46
N GLN A 427 -20.04 -0.23 -10.65
CA GLN A 427 -21.12 -0.77 -11.46
C GLN A 427 -21.52 -2.20 -11.06
N GLU A 428 -22.63 -2.67 -11.62
CA GLU A 428 -23.04 -4.07 -11.57
C GLU A 428 -21.99 -4.95 -12.28
N PRO A 429 -21.57 -6.10 -11.71
CA PRO A 429 -22.15 -6.82 -10.57
C PRO A 429 -21.49 -6.53 -9.21
N PHE A 430 -20.49 -5.65 -9.13
CA PHE A 430 -19.68 -5.44 -7.92
C PHE A 430 -20.31 -4.46 -6.91
N LYS A 431 -20.83 -3.34 -7.41
CA LYS A 431 -21.59 -2.32 -6.65
C LYS A 431 -20.96 -1.95 -5.30
N ILE A 432 -19.65 -1.74 -5.27
CA ILE A 432 -18.92 -1.34 -4.06
C ILE A 432 -19.12 0.17 -3.88
N GLN A 433 -19.87 0.59 -2.86
CA GLN A 433 -20.22 2.01 -2.69
C GLN A 433 -19.07 2.87 -2.15
N SER A 434 -18.23 2.33 -1.26
CA SER A 434 -17.12 3.08 -0.66
C SER A 434 -16.00 3.34 -1.67
N TYR A 435 -15.66 4.61 -1.87
CA TYR A 435 -14.57 5.02 -2.76
C TYR A 435 -13.21 4.48 -2.30
N GLU A 436 -12.89 4.55 -1.00
CA GLU A 436 -11.61 4.05 -0.48
C GLU A 436 -11.49 2.52 -0.61
N GLN A 437 -12.58 1.76 -0.46
CA GLN A 437 -12.58 0.31 -0.75
C GLN A 437 -12.29 0.04 -2.22
N ARG A 438 -13.02 0.69 -3.15
CA ARG A 438 -12.77 0.55 -4.59
C ARG A 438 -11.33 0.91 -4.94
N LYS A 439 -10.78 1.95 -4.32
CA LYS A 439 -9.42 2.43 -4.53
C LYS A 439 -8.37 1.45 -4.04
N LEU A 440 -8.52 0.87 -2.84
CA LEU A 440 -7.59 -0.17 -2.36
C LEU A 440 -7.59 -1.39 -3.28
N ILE A 441 -8.77 -1.82 -3.74
CA ILE A 441 -8.92 -2.97 -4.66
C ILE A 441 -8.30 -2.64 -6.03
N ALA A 442 -8.69 -1.53 -6.67
CA ALA A 442 -8.17 -1.11 -7.97
C ALA A 442 -6.64 -0.93 -7.96
N ARG A 443 -6.10 -0.38 -6.87
CA ARG A 443 -4.65 -0.30 -6.61
C ARG A 443 -4.01 -1.68 -6.53
N TYR A 444 -4.52 -2.57 -5.66
CA TYR A 444 -3.99 -3.93 -5.50
C TYR A 444 -4.01 -4.76 -6.81
N LEU A 445 -4.98 -4.50 -7.70
CA LEU A 445 -5.10 -5.19 -8.99
C LEU A 445 -4.12 -4.70 -10.07
N VAL A 446 -3.55 -3.49 -9.93
CA VAL A 446 -2.76 -2.81 -10.98
C VAL A 446 -1.32 -2.53 -10.54
N GLU A 447 -1.11 -2.19 -9.28
CA GLU A 447 0.19 -1.83 -8.73
C GLU A 447 1.08 -3.06 -8.55
N ASP A 448 2.34 -2.98 -9.00
CA ASP A 448 3.27 -4.11 -8.93
C ASP A 448 3.74 -4.39 -7.50
N ASN A 449 3.85 -5.67 -7.15
CA ASN A 449 4.20 -6.12 -5.80
C ASN A 449 5.70 -6.04 -5.44
N TYR A 450 6.56 -5.62 -6.38
CA TYR A 450 8.03 -5.66 -6.21
C TYR A 450 8.59 -4.61 -5.24
N GLU A 451 7.89 -3.50 -5.00
CA GLU A 451 8.36 -2.40 -4.13
C GLU A 451 7.39 -2.16 -2.96
N ASP A 452 7.90 -1.86 -1.77
CA ASP A 452 7.06 -1.56 -0.59
C ASP A 452 6.39 -0.17 -0.68
N TYR A 453 6.98 0.75 -1.46
CA TYR A 453 6.53 2.13 -1.64
C TYR A 453 6.53 2.51 -3.11
N ILE A 454 5.44 3.11 -3.56
CA ILE A 454 5.20 3.46 -4.96
C ILE A 454 4.67 4.89 -5.08
N VAL A 455 4.88 5.53 -6.22
CA VAL A 455 4.19 6.80 -6.52
C VAL A 455 2.75 6.47 -6.92
N TYR A 456 1.78 7.13 -6.28
CA TYR A 456 0.38 6.99 -6.67
C TYR A 456 0.10 7.78 -7.95
N ASP A 457 -0.27 7.06 -9.00
CA ASP A 457 -0.82 7.61 -10.23
C ASP A 457 -2.13 6.90 -10.58
N ALA A 458 -3.21 7.66 -10.71
CA ALA A 458 -4.53 7.13 -11.09
C ALA A 458 -4.60 6.72 -12.57
N LEU A 459 -3.66 7.19 -13.39
CA LEU A 459 -3.49 6.81 -14.80
C LEU A 459 -2.58 5.57 -14.96
N ARG A 460 -1.96 5.06 -13.88
CA ARG A 460 -1.19 3.82 -13.92
C ARG A 460 -2.07 2.68 -14.43
N SER A 461 -1.52 1.89 -15.35
CA SER A 461 -2.17 0.75 -15.97
C SER A 461 -1.31 -0.51 -15.84
N ASN A 462 -1.97 -1.67 -15.91
CA ASN A 462 -1.31 -2.97 -16.01
C ASN A 462 -2.09 -3.83 -17.03
N ASP A 463 -1.47 -4.89 -17.55
CA ASP A 463 -2.06 -5.73 -18.59
C ASP A 463 -3.34 -6.40 -18.08
N THR A 464 -4.40 -6.38 -18.89
CA THR A 464 -5.73 -6.89 -18.50
C THR A 464 -5.69 -8.35 -18.03
N SER A 465 -4.81 -9.16 -18.61
CA SER A 465 -4.57 -10.55 -18.22
C SER A 465 -3.93 -10.70 -16.83
N ILE A 466 -3.01 -9.79 -16.46
CA ILE A 466 -2.38 -9.72 -15.13
C ILE A 466 -3.42 -9.27 -14.10
N VAL A 467 -4.12 -8.16 -14.38
CA VAL A 467 -5.21 -7.61 -13.57
C VAL A 467 -6.26 -8.69 -13.27
N LEU A 468 -6.70 -9.43 -14.29
CA LEU A 468 -7.66 -10.53 -14.17
C LEU A 468 -7.12 -11.71 -13.36
N SER A 469 -5.83 -12.04 -13.51
CA SER A 469 -5.18 -13.09 -12.71
C SER A 469 -5.12 -12.72 -11.23
N ILE A 470 -4.72 -11.49 -10.90
CA ILE A 470 -4.70 -10.98 -9.52
C ILE A 470 -6.12 -10.92 -8.96
N PHE A 471 -7.12 -10.53 -9.76
CA PHE A 471 -8.53 -10.54 -9.36
C PHE A 471 -9.02 -11.95 -9.01
N LYS A 472 -8.69 -12.96 -9.83
CA LYS A 472 -9.00 -14.38 -9.56
C LYS A 472 -8.33 -14.88 -8.28
N GLN A 473 -7.10 -14.47 -8.01
CA GLN A 473 -6.42 -14.77 -6.74
C GLN A 473 -7.10 -14.10 -5.54
N LEU A 474 -7.56 -12.85 -5.69
CA LEU A 474 -8.24 -12.07 -4.66
C LEU A 474 -9.57 -12.69 -4.21
N ILE A 475 -10.39 -13.20 -5.13
CA ILE A 475 -11.66 -13.89 -4.81
C ILE A 475 -11.49 -15.38 -4.45
N GLY A 476 -10.33 -15.96 -4.77
CA GLY A 476 -10.00 -17.37 -4.60
C GLY A 476 -10.75 -18.30 -5.58
N LYS A 477 -10.77 -19.62 -5.30
CA LYS A 477 -11.53 -20.59 -6.11
C LYS A 477 -13.02 -20.20 -6.14
N TYR A 478 -13.52 -19.75 -7.28
CA TYR A 478 -14.91 -19.33 -7.47
C TYR A 478 -15.72 -20.39 -8.25
N GLU A 479 -16.88 -20.77 -7.74
CA GLU A 479 -17.77 -21.75 -8.36
C GLU A 479 -19.22 -21.48 -7.93
N LEU A 480 -20.14 -21.29 -8.87
CA LEU A 480 -21.55 -21.07 -8.59
C LEU A 480 -22.15 -22.30 -7.88
N PHE A 481 -23.06 -22.08 -6.93
CA PHE A 481 -23.81 -23.17 -6.31
C PHE A 481 -24.89 -23.69 -7.27
N GLN A 482 -24.94 -25.00 -7.50
CA GLN A 482 -26.04 -25.61 -8.26
C GLN A 482 -27.25 -25.87 -7.35
N LYS A 483 -28.48 -25.83 -7.88
CA LYS A 483 -29.70 -26.01 -7.05
C LYS A 483 -29.74 -27.37 -6.35
N GLU A 484 -29.30 -28.42 -7.03
CA GLU A 484 -29.17 -29.78 -6.47
C GLU A 484 -28.07 -29.86 -5.40
N GLU A 485 -26.96 -29.14 -5.61
CA GLU A 485 -25.86 -29.01 -4.64
C GLU A 485 -26.32 -28.31 -3.37
N ILE A 486 -27.05 -27.19 -3.49
CA ILE A 486 -27.64 -26.46 -2.36
C ILE A 486 -28.54 -27.39 -1.55
N PHE A 487 -29.50 -28.06 -2.19
CA PHE A 487 -30.42 -28.96 -1.52
C PHE A 487 -29.69 -30.10 -0.78
N LYS A 488 -28.63 -30.65 -1.38
CA LYS A 488 -27.79 -31.66 -0.72
C LYS A 488 -27.06 -31.10 0.50
N ILE A 489 -26.38 -29.96 0.35
CA ILE A 489 -25.65 -29.28 1.44
C ILE A 489 -26.59 -28.92 2.60
N GLU A 490 -27.79 -28.40 2.31
CA GLU A 490 -28.77 -28.03 3.34
C GLU A 490 -29.26 -29.24 4.14
N ASN A 491 -29.54 -30.35 3.48
CA ASN A 491 -29.95 -31.58 4.16
C ASN A 491 -28.82 -32.18 5.01
N GLU A 492 -27.58 -32.19 4.51
CA GLU A 492 -26.41 -32.64 5.26
C GLU A 492 -26.16 -31.76 6.50
N LEU A 493 -26.17 -30.44 6.33
CA LEU A 493 -25.98 -29.48 7.43
C LEU A 493 -27.11 -29.54 8.47
N LYS A 494 -28.36 -29.73 8.04
CA LYS A 494 -29.49 -29.95 8.95
C LYS A 494 -29.29 -31.19 9.82
N GLN A 495 -28.98 -32.34 9.22
CA GLN A 495 -28.73 -33.58 9.98
C GLN A 495 -27.54 -33.49 10.94
N ILE A 496 -26.53 -32.69 10.59
CA ILE A 496 -25.37 -32.41 11.45
C ILE A 496 -25.82 -31.52 12.63
N PHE A 497 -26.44 -30.37 12.35
CA PHE A 497 -26.77 -29.38 13.37
C PHE A 497 -27.89 -29.82 14.33
N GLU A 498 -28.89 -30.59 13.88
CA GLU A 498 -29.90 -31.18 14.75
C GLU A 498 -29.30 -32.05 15.86
N LYS A 499 -28.20 -32.77 15.59
CA LYS A 499 -27.55 -33.68 16.57
C LYS A 499 -26.68 -32.96 17.59
N ILE A 500 -26.07 -31.83 17.22
CA ILE A 500 -24.97 -31.19 17.97
C ILE A 500 -25.28 -29.78 18.46
N GLN A 501 -26.47 -29.24 18.17
CA GLN A 501 -26.84 -27.85 18.44
C GLN A 501 -26.43 -27.37 19.85
N TYR A 502 -26.68 -28.20 20.87
CA TYR A 502 -26.38 -27.86 22.27
C TYR A 502 -24.86 -27.79 22.54
N SER A 503 -24.08 -28.79 22.12
CA SER A 503 -22.63 -28.81 22.33
C SER A 503 -21.93 -27.70 21.54
N PHE A 504 -22.38 -27.44 20.31
CA PHE A 504 -21.84 -26.37 19.47
C PHE A 504 -22.12 -24.98 20.02
N ASN A 505 -23.36 -24.71 20.43
CA ASN A 505 -23.72 -23.44 21.04
C ASN A 505 -22.95 -23.21 22.35
N TYR A 506 -22.75 -24.24 23.16
CA TYR A 506 -21.93 -24.16 24.37
C TYR A 506 -20.46 -23.87 24.05
N ALA A 507 -19.86 -24.56 23.06
CA ALA A 507 -18.48 -24.34 22.64
C ALA A 507 -18.24 -22.89 22.17
N ILE A 508 -19.14 -22.33 21.35
CA ILE A 508 -19.05 -20.92 20.93
C ILE A 508 -19.18 -19.99 22.14
N GLN A 509 -20.16 -20.21 23.03
CA GLN A 509 -20.36 -19.37 24.20
C GLN A 509 -19.13 -19.32 25.11
N GLN A 510 -18.39 -20.42 25.28
CA GLN A 510 -17.14 -20.43 26.03
C GLN A 510 -16.02 -19.62 25.34
N LEU A 511 -15.93 -19.68 24.01
CA LEU A 511 -14.95 -18.90 23.23
C LEU A 511 -15.26 -17.39 23.25
N THR A 512 -16.53 -17.02 23.15
CA THR A 512 -16.95 -15.62 23.11
C THR A 512 -17.08 -14.97 24.50
N ILE A 513 -16.99 -15.72 25.60
CA ILE A 513 -17.30 -15.23 26.96
C ILE A 513 -16.47 -14.01 27.41
N LYS A 514 -15.27 -13.83 26.85
CA LYS A 514 -14.37 -12.69 27.12
C LYS A 514 -14.55 -11.52 26.14
N LYS A 515 -15.25 -11.71 25.03
CA LYS A 515 -15.39 -10.76 23.91
C LYS A 515 -16.64 -9.89 24.06
N LYS A 516 -16.59 -8.92 24.98
CA LYS A 516 -17.72 -8.04 25.37
C LYS A 516 -18.37 -7.21 24.24
N TYR A 517 -17.75 -7.13 23.06
CA TYR A 517 -18.28 -6.43 21.88
C TYR A 517 -19.23 -7.29 21.04
N LEU A 518 -19.22 -8.62 21.22
CA LEU A 518 -20.12 -9.54 20.55
C LEU A 518 -21.43 -9.67 21.34
N LYS A 519 -22.57 -9.65 20.64
CA LYS A 519 -23.88 -9.92 21.23
C LYS A 519 -24.13 -11.43 21.31
N GLN A 520 -25.09 -11.84 22.15
CA GLN A 520 -25.55 -13.23 22.18
C GLN A 520 -25.99 -13.70 20.78
N GLY A 521 -25.58 -14.90 20.38
CA GLY A 521 -25.84 -15.44 19.03
C GLY A 521 -24.85 -14.99 17.95
N GLN A 522 -23.84 -14.18 18.30
CA GLN A 522 -22.74 -13.74 17.43
C GLN A 522 -21.39 -14.34 17.85
N CYS A 523 -20.52 -14.59 16.88
CA CYS A 523 -19.13 -15.01 17.09
C CYS A 523 -18.25 -14.48 15.95
N GLU A 524 -16.93 -14.40 16.15
CA GLU A 524 -16.02 -14.15 15.02
C GLU A 524 -15.82 -15.43 14.20
N ARG A 525 -15.42 -15.29 12.94
CA ARG A 525 -15.12 -16.44 12.07
C ARG A 525 -14.12 -17.43 12.70
N VAL A 526 -13.09 -16.93 13.38
CA VAL A 526 -12.09 -17.77 14.07
C VAL A 526 -12.72 -18.59 15.20
N ASP A 527 -13.62 -17.99 15.98
CA ASP A 527 -14.34 -18.69 17.06
C ASP A 527 -15.25 -19.79 16.50
N TYR A 528 -15.91 -19.52 15.37
CA TYR A 528 -16.77 -20.49 14.68
C TYR A 528 -15.96 -21.68 14.14
N GLU A 529 -14.86 -21.42 13.43
CA GLU A 529 -13.94 -22.47 12.95
C GLU A 529 -13.30 -23.27 14.10
N GLN A 530 -13.03 -22.62 15.25
CA GLN A 530 -12.50 -23.29 16.43
C GLN A 530 -13.57 -24.13 17.16
N ALA A 531 -14.81 -23.66 17.24
CA ALA A 531 -15.93 -24.43 17.79
C ALA A 531 -16.23 -25.68 16.98
N ILE A 532 -16.16 -25.59 15.63
CA ILE A 532 -16.27 -26.74 14.71
C ILE A 532 -15.24 -27.81 15.07
N LYS A 533 -13.98 -27.41 15.31
CA LYS A 533 -12.90 -28.33 15.70
C LYS A 533 -13.14 -28.94 17.09
N TYR A 534 -13.56 -28.15 18.08
CA TYR A 534 -13.84 -28.65 19.44
C TYR A 534 -15.04 -29.59 19.54
N THR A 535 -15.98 -29.51 18.60
CA THR A 535 -17.16 -30.38 18.54
C THR A 535 -17.04 -31.47 17.47
N GLU A 536 -15.82 -31.67 16.95
CA GLU A 536 -15.46 -32.72 15.99
C GLU A 536 -16.33 -32.75 14.72
N ILE A 537 -16.82 -31.58 14.29
CA ILE A 537 -17.69 -31.46 13.12
C ILE A 537 -16.84 -31.53 11.85
N SER A 538 -17.00 -32.61 11.10
CA SER A 538 -16.45 -32.75 9.75
C SER A 538 -17.29 -31.97 8.73
N LEU A 539 -17.06 -30.67 8.59
CA LEU A 539 -17.59 -29.88 7.47
C LEU A 539 -16.61 -29.83 6.30
N THR A 540 -17.12 -30.04 5.09
CA THR A 540 -16.35 -29.81 3.85
C THR A 540 -16.14 -28.31 3.61
N PRO A 541 -15.08 -27.91 2.87
CA PRO A 541 -14.86 -26.51 2.52
C PRO A 541 -16.04 -25.84 1.80
N ARG A 542 -16.83 -26.62 1.05
CA ARG A 542 -17.99 -26.14 0.29
C ARG A 542 -19.23 -25.94 1.16
N GLN A 543 -19.46 -26.81 2.15
CA GLN A 543 -20.47 -26.59 3.19
C GLN A 543 -20.14 -25.35 4.05
N LEU A 544 -18.85 -25.16 4.38
CA LEU A 544 -18.37 -23.95 5.07
C LEU A 544 -18.58 -22.68 4.24
N GLU A 545 -18.25 -22.72 2.95
CA GLU A 545 -18.54 -21.62 2.02
C GLU A 545 -20.04 -21.29 2.03
N TYR A 546 -20.91 -22.30 1.95
CA TYR A 546 -22.35 -22.10 1.95
C TYR A 546 -22.86 -21.45 3.24
N ILE A 547 -22.34 -21.87 4.40
CA ILE A 547 -22.63 -21.24 5.70
C ILE A 547 -22.23 -19.75 5.72
N TYR A 548 -21.03 -19.42 5.24
CA TYR A 548 -20.56 -18.04 5.20
C TYR A 548 -21.35 -17.19 4.18
N PHE A 549 -21.72 -17.78 3.05
CA PHE A 549 -22.56 -17.16 2.04
C PHE A 549 -23.98 -16.88 2.57
N LEU A 550 -24.60 -17.82 3.30
CA LEU A 550 -25.88 -17.60 4.00
C LEU A 550 -25.77 -16.47 5.04
N ASN A 551 -24.73 -16.49 5.89
CA ASN A 551 -24.49 -15.43 6.86
C ASN A 551 -24.38 -14.05 6.19
N TYR A 552 -23.61 -13.95 5.12
CA TYR A 552 -23.47 -12.72 4.34
C TYR A 552 -24.80 -12.30 3.67
N THR A 553 -25.57 -13.25 3.15
CA THR A 553 -26.87 -12.96 2.51
C THR A 553 -27.88 -12.38 3.50
N PHE A 554 -27.88 -12.84 4.75
CA PHE A 554 -28.79 -12.34 5.79
C PHE A 554 -28.31 -11.05 6.49
N TYR A 555 -27.00 -10.87 6.66
CA TYR A 555 -26.44 -9.81 7.52
C TYR A 555 -25.50 -8.82 6.84
N GLN A 556 -25.04 -9.13 5.62
CA GLN A 556 -24.02 -8.36 4.87
C GLN A 556 -22.70 -8.16 5.64
N ASP A 557 -22.44 -9.00 6.64
CA ASP A 557 -21.24 -9.00 7.47
C ASP A 557 -20.41 -10.29 7.22
N LEU A 558 -19.09 -10.13 7.18
CA LEU A 558 -18.09 -11.19 7.00
C LEU A 558 -17.19 -11.37 8.23
N SER A 559 -17.12 -10.36 9.10
CA SER A 559 -16.33 -10.39 10.34
C SER A 559 -17.08 -11.17 11.42
N ILE A 560 -18.41 -10.98 11.49
CA ILE A 560 -19.29 -11.59 12.49
C ILE A 560 -20.17 -12.66 11.86
N ILE A 561 -20.16 -13.84 12.47
CA ILE A 561 -21.06 -14.96 12.16
C ILE A 561 -22.19 -14.98 13.19
N TYR A 562 -23.41 -14.83 12.70
CA TYR A 562 -24.66 -14.89 13.46
C TYR A 562 -25.07 -16.36 13.64
N TYR A 563 -24.20 -17.14 14.29
CA TYR A 563 -24.26 -18.60 14.32
C TYR A 563 -25.62 -19.14 14.77
N GLN A 564 -26.27 -18.49 15.73
CA GLN A 564 -27.57 -18.95 16.24
C GLN A 564 -28.68 -18.80 15.19
N ASN A 565 -28.62 -17.77 14.34
CA ASN A 565 -29.55 -17.58 13.23
C ASN A 565 -29.26 -18.55 12.08
N VAL A 566 -27.98 -18.80 11.78
CA VAL A 566 -27.56 -19.85 10.83
C VAL A 566 -28.07 -21.22 11.27
N MET A 567 -27.91 -21.62 12.53
CA MET A 567 -28.50 -22.88 13.05
C MET A 567 -30.03 -22.90 12.95
N THR A 568 -30.66 -21.76 13.25
CA THR A 568 -32.12 -21.63 13.19
C THR A 568 -32.66 -21.78 11.76
N TYR A 569 -31.91 -21.36 10.75
CA TYR A 569 -32.26 -21.55 9.34
C TYR A 569 -32.37 -23.05 8.99
N PHE A 570 -31.31 -23.83 9.25
CA PHE A 570 -31.32 -25.27 8.97
C PHE A 570 -32.38 -26.03 9.78
N ASN A 571 -32.59 -25.67 11.05
CA ASN A 571 -33.54 -26.37 11.93
C ASN A 571 -35.01 -25.94 11.71
N LYS A 572 -35.29 -24.87 10.95
CA LYS A 572 -36.67 -24.42 10.63
C LYS A 572 -37.16 -24.82 9.24
N SER A 573 -36.29 -25.26 8.34
CA SER A 573 -36.70 -25.75 7.01
C SER A 573 -37.60 -26.99 7.16
N LYS A 574 -38.88 -26.83 6.82
CA LYS A 574 -39.97 -27.82 6.90
C LYS A 574 -40.70 -27.86 5.56
#